data_AF-A0A7C7QM60-F1
#
_entry.id   AF-A0A7C7QM60-F1
#
_cell.length_a   1.000
_cell.length_b   1.000
_cell.length_c   1.000
_cell.angle_alpha   90.00
_cell.angle_beta   90.00
_cell.angle_gamma   90.00
#
_symmetry.space_group_name_H-M   'P 1'
#
loop_
_entity.id
_entity.type
_entity.pdbx_description
1 polymer ?
#
loop_
_entity_poly.entity_id
_entity_poly.type
_entity_poly.pdbx_seq_one_letter_code
_entity_poly.pdbx_strand_id
1 'polypeptide(L)'
;MAEKVKTDKSVKYLSTTKEVYPMVKAYYEEAERVKKDHSKAVVWLTGAGIVGLTRVYEDVLPVYPENFNAYCAAKQITPDLLEIAEGAGYAHNLCGYFRNCYGYMLGGKDLPLGFAGGGMPDPDMLIADSGSCMVHLKWWRQM
;
A
#
# COMPACT_ATOMS: atom_id res chain seq x y z
N MET A 1 12.61 25.94 47.30
CA MET A 1 11.36 25.47 46.65
C MET A 1 11.65 25.38 45.17
N ALA A 2 11.45 24.23 44.53
CA ALA A 2 11.75 24.06 43.10
C ALA A 2 10.69 24.79 42.26
N GLU A 3 11.15 25.68 41.39
CA GLU A 3 10.33 26.46 40.48
C GLU A 3 9.70 25.52 39.43
N LYS A 4 8.36 25.50 39.34
CA LYS A 4 7.64 24.65 38.38
C LYS A 4 7.90 25.17 36.97
N VAL A 5 8.75 24.45 36.21
CA VAL A 5 8.95 24.69 34.78
C VAL A 5 7.62 24.47 34.05
N LYS A 6 7.12 25.52 33.41
CA LYS A 6 5.87 25.50 32.65
C LYS A 6 6.18 24.95 31.26
N THR A 7 5.75 23.73 30.97
CA THR A 7 5.88 23.13 29.64
C THR A 7 4.64 23.43 28.79
N ASP A 8 4.84 23.53 27.47
CA ASP A 8 3.74 23.68 26.52
C ASP A 8 2.80 22.48 26.54
N LYS A 9 1.53 22.73 26.19
CA LYS A 9 0.53 21.66 26.07
C LYS A 9 0.94 20.70 24.96
N SER A 10 0.77 19.40 25.21
CA SER A 10 1.02 18.38 24.19
C SER A 10 0.13 18.62 22.98
N VAL A 11 0.73 18.80 21.80
CA VAL A 11 0.01 18.88 20.54
C VAL A 11 -0.22 17.46 20.03
N LYS A 12 -1.45 17.12 19.61
CA LYS A 12 -1.82 15.76 19.21
C LYS A 12 -1.09 15.29 17.93
N TYR A 13 -0.70 16.21 17.06
CA TYR A 13 0.05 15.96 15.82
C TYR A 13 0.69 17.26 15.29
N LEU A 14 1.69 17.12 14.43
CA LEU A 14 2.36 18.25 13.77
C LEU A 14 1.51 18.78 12.60
N SER A 15 1.67 20.05 12.24
CA SER A 15 1.00 20.63 11.07
C SER A 15 1.27 19.82 9.80
N THR A 16 2.51 19.37 9.60
CA THR A 16 2.95 18.55 8.46
C THR A 16 2.22 17.21 8.35
N THR A 17 1.73 16.64 9.46
CA THR A 17 0.95 15.39 9.42
C THR A 17 -0.30 15.51 8.56
N LYS A 18 -0.87 16.72 8.44
CA LYS A 18 -2.05 16.97 7.59
C LYS A 18 -1.77 16.82 6.10
N GLU A 19 -0.50 16.90 5.67
CA GLU A 19 -0.09 16.84 4.28
C GLU A 19 0.05 15.39 3.76
N VAL A 20 0.23 14.43 4.67
CA VAL A 20 0.49 13.02 4.32
C VAL A 20 -0.68 12.40 3.55
N TYR A 21 -1.91 12.55 4.05
CA TYR A 21 -3.07 11.92 3.39
C TYR A 21 -3.35 12.48 1.98
N PRO A 22 -3.32 13.81 1.75
CA PRO A 22 -3.35 14.37 0.40
C PRO A 22 -2.28 13.80 -0.54
N MET A 23 -1.04 13.61 -0.08
CA MET A 23 0.03 13.02 -0.89
C MET A 23 -0.27 11.56 -1.26
N VAL A 24 -0.69 10.74 -0.29
CA VAL A 24 -1.06 9.34 -0.51
C VAL A 24 -2.26 9.24 -1.47
N LYS A 25 -3.24 10.13 -1.32
CA LYS A 25 -4.41 10.19 -2.21
C LYS A 25 -4.00 10.54 -3.63
N ALA A 26 -3.21 11.60 -3.82
CA ALA A 26 -2.73 12.01 -5.13
C ALA A 26 -1.94 10.89 -5.83
N TYR A 27 -1.15 10.13 -5.09
CA TYR A 27 -0.39 8.99 -5.61
C TYR A 27 -1.27 7.87 -6.18
N TYR A 28 -2.30 7.42 -5.44
CA TYR A 28 -3.21 6.38 -5.96
C TYR A 28 -4.13 6.90 -7.06
N GLU A 29 -4.53 8.18 -7.02
CA GLU A 29 -5.31 8.80 -8.10
C GLU A 29 -4.48 8.95 -9.39
N GLU A 30 -3.19 9.24 -9.28
CA GLU A 30 -2.26 9.17 -10.41
C GLU A 30 -2.14 7.74 -10.94
N ALA A 31 -2.00 6.75 -10.06
CA ALA A 31 -1.93 5.35 -10.47
C ALA A 31 -3.16 4.93 -11.29
N GLU A 32 -4.35 5.27 -10.82
CA GLU A 32 -5.60 5.00 -11.53
C GLU A 32 -5.66 5.74 -12.88
N ARG A 33 -5.21 6.99 -12.92
CA ARG A 33 -5.16 7.77 -14.17
C ARG A 33 -4.24 7.14 -15.20
N VAL A 34 -3.00 6.82 -14.82
CA VAL A 34 -2.01 6.26 -15.75
C VAL A 34 -2.42 4.88 -16.26
N LYS A 35 -3.13 4.11 -15.43
CA LYS A 35 -3.69 2.83 -15.85
C LYS A 35 -4.78 2.99 -16.92
N LYS A 36 -5.63 4.01 -16.79
CA LYS A 36 -6.73 4.29 -17.72
C LYS A 36 -6.27 4.86 -19.05
N ASP A 37 -5.30 5.77 -19.03
CA ASP A 37 -4.80 6.43 -20.24
C ASP A 37 -3.63 5.68 -20.89
N HIS A 38 -3.13 4.62 -20.24
CA HIS A 38 -1.97 3.83 -20.67
C HIS A 38 -0.70 4.66 -20.88
N SER A 39 -0.56 5.80 -20.19
CA SER A 39 0.61 6.67 -20.29
C SER A 39 1.85 6.08 -19.63
N LYS A 40 1.69 5.19 -18.65
CA LYS A 40 2.77 4.46 -17.96
C LYS A 40 2.34 3.05 -17.61
N ALA A 41 3.29 2.14 -17.55
CA ALA A 41 3.08 0.81 -16.99
C ALA A 41 3.01 0.90 -15.45
N VAL A 42 1.93 0.40 -14.85
CA VAL A 42 1.82 0.22 -13.41
C VAL A 42 2.58 -1.04 -13.03
N VAL A 43 3.58 -0.91 -12.18
CA VAL A 43 4.40 -2.05 -11.74
C VAL A 43 4.23 -2.23 -10.25
N TRP A 44 3.83 -3.42 -9.81
CA TRP A 44 3.82 -3.73 -8.38
C TRP A 44 5.19 -4.25 -7.95
N LEU A 45 5.77 -3.60 -6.93
CA LEU A 45 7.06 -3.94 -6.37
C LEU A 45 6.94 -4.30 -4.90
N THR A 46 7.49 -5.45 -4.52
CA THR A 46 7.72 -5.79 -3.11
C THR A 46 9.19 -5.65 -2.74
N GLY A 47 9.45 -5.20 -1.52
CA GLY A 47 10.78 -5.00 -0.95
C GLY A 47 11.41 -3.65 -1.32
N ALA A 48 12.52 -3.34 -0.66
CA ALA A 48 13.23 -2.08 -0.83
C ALA A 48 14.35 -2.14 -1.89
N GLY A 49 14.72 -3.33 -2.37
CA GLY A 49 15.93 -3.54 -3.19
C GLY A 49 15.94 -2.86 -4.56
N ILE A 50 14.77 -2.44 -5.07
CA ILE A 50 14.62 -1.99 -6.46
C ILE A 50 13.91 -0.62 -6.54
N VAL A 51 13.93 0.18 -5.47
CA VAL A 51 13.35 1.54 -5.45
C VAL A 51 13.95 2.45 -6.54
N GLY A 52 15.17 2.15 -7.00
CA GLY A 52 15.85 2.86 -8.08
C GLY A 52 15.23 2.66 -9.46
N LEU A 53 14.37 1.65 -9.70
CA LEU A 53 13.75 1.39 -11.00
C LEU A 53 13.00 2.63 -11.54
N THR A 54 12.38 3.34 -10.60
CA THR A 54 11.54 4.53 -10.76
C THR A 54 12.32 5.75 -11.24
N ARG A 55 13.64 5.75 -11.02
CA ARG A 55 14.56 6.80 -11.48
C ARG A 55 15.20 6.47 -12.83
N VAL A 56 15.07 5.23 -13.29
CA VAL A 56 15.70 4.75 -14.53
C VAL A 56 14.70 4.70 -15.67
N TYR A 57 13.43 4.41 -15.39
CA TYR A 57 12.38 4.30 -16.40
C TYR A 57 11.27 5.33 -16.17
N GLU A 58 11.14 6.30 -17.09
CA GLU A 58 10.12 7.36 -17.00
C GLU A 58 8.70 6.84 -17.26
N ASP A 59 8.59 5.77 -18.05
CA ASP A 59 7.34 5.14 -18.48
C ASP A 59 6.79 4.11 -17.47
N VAL A 60 7.33 4.07 -16.26
CA VAL A 60 6.93 3.14 -15.20
C VAL A 60 6.43 3.90 -13.98
N LEU A 61 5.25 3.54 -13.50
CA LEU A 61 4.76 3.96 -12.19
C LEU A 61 4.89 2.79 -11.19
N PRO A 62 5.77 2.91 -10.18
CA PRO A 62 5.86 1.93 -9.11
C PRO A 62 4.65 2.01 -8.18
N VAL A 63 4.09 0.86 -7.83
CA VAL A 63 3.12 0.69 -6.75
C VAL A 63 3.65 -0.33 -5.76
N TYR A 64 3.60 0.00 -4.47
CA TYR A 64 4.11 -0.87 -3.41
C TYR A 64 2.96 -1.42 -2.58
N PRO A 65 2.59 -2.69 -2.74
CA PRO A 65 1.52 -3.29 -1.96
C PRO A 65 1.74 -3.20 -0.45
N GLU A 66 2.99 -3.22 0.04
CA GLU A 66 3.29 -2.98 1.46
C GLU A 66 2.84 -1.59 1.95
N ASN A 67 2.96 -0.56 1.11
CA ASN A 67 2.50 0.79 1.46
C ASN A 67 0.97 0.87 1.48
N PHE A 68 0.32 0.18 0.55
CA PHE A 68 -1.14 0.09 0.53
C PHE A 68 -1.68 -0.68 1.73
N ASN A 69 -0.96 -1.72 2.18
CA ASN A 69 -1.30 -2.43 3.41
C ASN A 69 -1.25 -1.51 4.63
N ALA A 70 -0.25 -0.63 4.73
CA ALA A 70 -0.18 0.36 5.80
C ALA A 70 -1.37 1.34 5.76
N TYR A 71 -1.80 1.76 4.56
CA TYR A 71 -3.01 2.56 4.39
C TYR A 71 -4.27 1.82 4.85
N CYS A 72 -4.46 0.57 4.40
CA CYS A 72 -5.63 -0.25 4.75
C CYS A 72 -5.71 -0.45 6.27
N ALA A 73 -4.58 -0.70 6.92
CA ALA A 73 -4.50 -0.83 8.37
C ALA A 73 -4.87 0.49 9.06
N ALA A 74 -4.33 1.62 8.60
CA ALA A 74 -4.65 2.94 9.15
C ALA A 74 -6.13 3.32 8.99
N LYS A 75 -6.80 2.80 7.95
CA LYS A 75 -8.24 2.99 7.72
C LYS A 75 -9.14 1.89 8.28
N GLN A 76 -8.56 0.90 8.96
CA GLN A 76 -9.28 -0.23 9.55
C GLN A 76 -10.06 -1.06 8.50
N ILE A 77 -9.54 -1.13 7.28
CA ILE A 77 -10.11 -1.91 6.16
C ILE A 77 -9.49 -3.32 6.10
N THR A 78 -8.31 -3.49 6.68
CA THR A 78 -7.57 -4.76 6.66
C THR A 78 -8.36 -5.97 7.16
N PRO A 79 -9.17 -5.94 8.24
CA PRO A 79 -9.92 -7.12 8.70
C PRO A 79 -10.73 -7.79 7.59
N ASP A 80 -11.54 -7.02 6.85
CA ASP A 80 -12.36 -7.53 5.75
C ASP A 80 -11.50 -8.18 4.65
N LEU A 81 -10.36 -7.55 4.33
CA LEU A 81 -9.42 -8.07 3.32
C LEU A 81 -8.76 -9.38 3.77
N LEU A 82 -8.44 -9.52 5.06
CA LEU A 82 -7.90 -10.76 5.61
C LEU A 82 -8.94 -11.89 5.57
N GLU A 83 -10.20 -11.60 5.90
CA GLU A 83 -11.31 -12.56 5.83
C GLU A 83 -11.55 -13.05 4.41
N ILE A 84 -11.49 -12.16 3.41
CA ILE A 84 -11.58 -12.55 1.99
C ILE A 84 -10.46 -13.54 1.62
N ALA A 85 -9.22 -13.26 2.03
CA ALA A 85 -8.09 -14.14 1.74
C ALA A 85 -8.18 -15.50 2.48
N GLU A 86 -8.66 -15.50 3.72
CA GLU A 86 -8.90 -16.73 4.49
C GLU A 86 -10.04 -17.56 3.89
N GLY A 87 -11.11 -16.91 3.42
CA GLY A 87 -12.20 -17.54 2.67
C GLY A 87 -11.73 -18.17 1.35
N ALA A 88 -10.64 -17.68 0.76
CA ALA A 88 -9.98 -18.27 -0.39
C ALA A 88 -9.04 -19.45 -0.05
N GLY A 89 -8.96 -19.86 1.22
CA GLY A 89 -8.20 -21.03 1.67
C GLY A 89 -6.78 -20.74 2.15
N TYR A 90 -6.38 -19.47 2.27
CA TYR A 90 -5.07 -19.12 2.82
C TYR A 90 -5.08 -19.15 4.34
N ALA A 91 -4.03 -19.73 4.93
CA ALA A 91 -3.94 -19.89 6.37
C ALA A 91 -3.80 -18.53 7.09
N HIS A 92 -4.49 -18.39 8.23
CA HIS A 92 -4.48 -17.19 9.07
C HIS A 92 -3.07 -16.79 9.56
N ASN A 93 -2.15 -17.76 9.70
CA ASN A 93 -0.79 -17.50 10.16
C ASN A 93 0.12 -16.89 9.08
N LEU A 94 -0.36 -16.75 7.84
CA LEU A 94 0.39 -16.09 6.77
C LEU A 94 0.49 -14.58 7.02
N CYS A 95 1.50 -13.97 6.41
CA CYS A 95 1.76 -12.54 6.51
C CYS A 95 0.48 -11.74 6.22
N GLY A 96 0.13 -10.82 7.13
CA GLY A 96 -1.03 -9.95 6.95
C GLY A 96 -0.94 -9.08 5.70
N TYR A 97 0.28 -8.75 5.25
CA TYR A 97 0.49 -7.98 4.02
C TYR A 97 0.14 -8.77 2.76
N PHE A 98 0.51 -10.06 2.74
CA PHE A 98 0.10 -10.98 1.67
C PHE A 98 -1.42 -11.10 1.64
N ARG A 99 -2.04 -11.44 2.78
CA ARG A 99 -3.49 -11.64 2.88
C ARG A 99 -4.26 -10.35 2.55
N ASN A 100 -3.82 -9.19 3.03
CA ASN A 100 -4.46 -7.91 2.74
C ASN A 100 -4.46 -7.60 1.23
N CYS A 101 -3.32 -7.76 0.58
CA CYS A 101 -3.22 -7.48 -0.85
C CYS A 101 -3.92 -8.55 -1.70
N TYR A 102 -3.83 -9.82 -1.32
CA TYR A 102 -4.52 -10.89 -2.02
C TYR A 102 -6.05 -10.75 -1.90
N GLY A 103 -6.56 -10.51 -0.69
CA GLY A 103 -7.98 -10.21 -0.47
C GLY A 103 -8.43 -8.94 -1.22
N TYR A 104 -7.55 -7.94 -1.32
CA TYR A 104 -7.81 -6.74 -2.12
C TYR A 104 -8.05 -7.07 -3.59
N MET A 105 -7.21 -7.92 -4.19
CA MET A 105 -7.39 -8.35 -5.57
C MET A 105 -8.65 -9.19 -5.79
N LEU A 106 -9.01 -10.05 -4.82
CA LEU A 106 -10.15 -10.96 -4.97
C LEU A 106 -11.52 -10.27 -4.90
N GLY A 107 -11.62 -9.15 -4.18
CA GLY A 107 -12.89 -8.44 -4.04
C GLY A 107 -12.82 -7.16 -3.21
N GLY A 108 -11.64 -6.76 -2.73
CA GLY A 108 -11.50 -5.59 -1.89
C GLY A 108 -11.57 -4.24 -2.61
N LYS A 109 -11.62 -4.23 -3.95
CA LYS A 109 -11.81 -3.00 -4.74
C LYS A 109 -13.15 -2.31 -4.47
N ASP A 110 -14.15 -3.08 -4.03
CA ASP A 110 -15.49 -2.56 -3.70
C ASP A 110 -15.57 -1.97 -2.29
N LEU A 111 -14.52 -2.12 -1.47
CA LEU A 111 -14.46 -1.54 -0.13
C LEU A 111 -14.29 0.00 -0.20
N PRO A 112 -14.69 0.74 0.85
CA PRO A 112 -14.63 2.20 0.89
C PRO A 112 -13.19 2.74 1.05
N LEU A 113 -12.34 2.42 0.08
CA LEU A 113 -10.99 2.92 -0.07
C LEU A 113 -11.13 4.37 -0.56
N GLY A 114 -10.73 5.34 0.26
CA GLY A 114 -10.98 6.77 0.05
C GLY A 114 -10.17 7.41 -1.10
N PHE A 115 -10.04 6.70 -2.22
CA PHE A 115 -9.30 7.03 -3.43
C PHE A 115 -10.20 6.81 -4.65
N ALA A 116 -10.06 7.64 -5.68
CA ALA A 116 -10.74 7.37 -6.95
C ALA A 116 -10.27 6.03 -7.53
N GLY A 117 -11.18 5.21 -8.06
CA GLY A 117 -10.84 3.90 -8.64
C GLY A 117 -10.62 2.77 -7.64
N GLY A 118 -10.80 3.01 -6.33
CA GLY A 118 -10.80 1.94 -5.34
C GLY A 118 -9.40 1.48 -4.90
N GLY A 119 -8.36 2.33 -4.97
CA GLY A 119 -7.04 2.04 -4.40
C GLY A 119 -5.94 1.79 -5.42
N MET A 120 -5.31 0.62 -5.36
CA MET A 120 -4.24 0.24 -6.29
C MET A 120 -4.85 -0.34 -7.58
N PRO A 121 -4.56 0.25 -8.76
CA PRO A 121 -4.92 -0.38 -10.02
C PRO A 121 -4.16 -1.70 -10.23
N ASP A 122 -4.70 -2.56 -11.09
CA ASP A 122 -4.05 -3.82 -11.44
C ASP A 122 -2.68 -3.58 -12.11
N PRO A 123 -1.66 -4.37 -11.75
CA PRO A 123 -0.33 -4.22 -12.31
C PRO A 123 -0.29 -4.67 -13.77
N ASP A 124 0.54 -4.01 -14.56
CA ASP A 124 1.02 -4.50 -15.85
C ASP A 124 2.20 -5.46 -15.69
N MET A 125 2.95 -5.33 -14.58
CA MET A 125 4.07 -6.21 -14.25
C MET A 125 4.24 -6.35 -12.74
N LEU A 126 4.66 -7.55 -12.30
CA LEU A 126 5.03 -7.85 -10.92
C LEU A 126 6.56 -7.98 -10.81
N ILE A 127 7.15 -7.29 -9.84
CA ILE A 127 8.58 -7.43 -9.51
C ILE A 127 8.71 -7.79 -8.04
N ALA A 128 9.33 -8.95 -7.75
CA ALA A 128 9.68 -9.33 -6.39
C ALA A 128 11.18 -9.22 -6.15
N ASP A 129 11.51 -8.75 -4.96
CA ASP A 129 12.83 -8.87 -4.35
C ASP A 129 12.74 -9.76 -3.11
N SER A 130 13.69 -10.69 -2.98
CA SER A 130 13.83 -11.55 -1.80
C SER A 130 14.72 -10.96 -0.72
N GLY A 131 15.28 -9.76 -0.91
CA GLY A 131 16.19 -9.10 0.02
C GLY A 131 15.56 -8.82 1.40
N SER A 132 14.27 -8.48 1.43
CA SER A 132 13.54 -8.24 2.70
C SER A 132 12.85 -9.49 3.24
N CYS A 133 12.28 -10.31 2.37
CA CYS A 133 11.57 -11.53 2.75
C CYS A 133 11.48 -12.50 1.57
N MET A 134 11.87 -13.76 1.76
CA MET A 134 11.75 -14.78 0.71
C MET A 134 10.29 -15.09 0.32
N VAL A 135 9.32 -14.75 1.19
CA VAL A 135 7.89 -14.99 0.93
C VAL A 135 7.37 -14.07 -0.17
N HIS A 136 8.02 -12.94 -0.48
CA HIS A 136 7.64 -12.07 -1.61
C HIS A 136 7.60 -12.81 -2.95
N LEU A 137 8.53 -13.74 -3.18
CA LEU A 137 8.53 -14.57 -4.39
C LEU A 137 7.30 -15.49 -4.46
N LYS A 138 6.86 -16.00 -3.31
CA LYS A 138 5.67 -16.86 -3.21
C LYS A 138 4.38 -16.05 -3.31
N TRP A 139 4.39 -14.82 -2.78
CA TRP A 139 3.29 -13.87 -2.89
C TRP A 139 2.91 -13.66 -4.35
N TRP A 140 3.85 -13.25 -5.21
CA TRP A 140 3.57 -13.06 -6.64
C TRP A 140 3.19 -14.33 -7.37
N ARG A 141 3.66 -15.50 -6.93
CA ARG A 141 3.19 -16.77 -7.52
C ARG A 141 1.71 -17.04 -7.27
N GLN A 142 1.09 -16.42 -6.26
CA GLN A 142 -0.34 -16.58 -5.98
C GLN A 142 -1.21 -15.57 -6.74
N MET A 143 -0.61 -14.55 -7.34
CA MET A 143 -1.29 -13.52 -8.13
C MET A 143 -1.22 -13.88 -9.60
#